data_AF-A0A0A8LBS9-F1
#
_entry.id   AF-A0A0A8LBS9-F1
#
_cell.length_a   1.000
_cell.length_b   1.000
_cell.length_c   1.000
_cell.angle_alpha   90.00
_cell.angle_beta   90.00
_cell.angle_gamma   90.00
#
_symmetry.space_group_name_H-M   'P 1'
#
loop_
_entity.id
_entity.type
_entity.pdbx_description
1 polymer ?
#
loop_
_entity_poly.entity_id
_entity_poly.type
_entity_poly.pdbx_seq_one_letter_code
_entity_poly.pdbx_strand_id
1 'polypeptide(L)'
;MSFVGTLICCGFGGLIFKYGDQTHTLLQPPTELGIQDYTVGFTKSKIKVLKRRFQDATKSFLPGLLSPGVYLYPIVSYWELLSTPEYWTSSIPIMVVYLMLYAVVTFVYLLTILPVYAPLSVLFGPVGIAIAWVHMFLHTNLLTMMTIRMSQMNSFTMYQGMITRRLDVNIIVDGDEQPVKYYYPVASTYFFVNHLPWKISEYIAGFITLCGLLLISAIPVLGPFAFHALIAPFITRIYWAPYLRYQKVNNLQREARFYSMLGQYTAFGLVAGQLESWPILSAFAYSAHATAICQWAQDLSTSRTATTP
;
A
#
# COMPACT_ATOMS: atom_id res chain seq x y z
N MET A 1 17.16 -16.27 -6.97
CA MET A 1 17.24 -14.91 -6.38
C MET A 1 16.53 -14.91 -5.05
N SER A 2 17.30 -14.98 -3.97
CA SER A 2 16.75 -14.99 -2.61
C SER A 2 15.75 -13.87 -2.41
N PHE A 3 14.87 -14.02 -1.43
CA PHE A 3 14.10 -12.98 -0.73
C PHE A 3 14.68 -11.53 -0.81
N VAL A 4 16.01 -11.39 -0.81
CA VAL A 4 16.77 -10.15 -1.07
C VAL A 4 16.44 -9.48 -2.42
N GLY A 5 16.33 -10.22 -3.53
CA GLY A 5 16.00 -9.68 -4.85
C GLY A 5 14.61 -9.05 -4.88
N THR A 6 13.60 -9.73 -4.31
CA THR A 6 12.26 -9.16 -4.16
C THR A 6 12.27 -7.93 -3.26
N LEU A 7 13.02 -7.95 -2.16
CA LEU A 7 13.21 -6.79 -1.29
C LEU A 7 13.84 -5.61 -2.04
N ILE A 8 14.83 -5.85 -2.91
CA ILE A 8 15.45 -4.81 -3.73
C ILE A 8 14.42 -4.22 -4.71
N CYS A 9 13.65 -5.05 -5.42
CA CYS A 9 12.60 -4.58 -6.31
C CYS A 9 11.52 -3.79 -5.55
N CYS A 10 11.11 -4.26 -4.37
CA CYS A 10 10.21 -3.53 -3.48
C CYS A 10 10.83 -2.21 -3.00
N GLY A 11 12.14 -2.18 -2.77
CA GLY A 11 12.89 -0.97 -2.40
C GLY A 11 12.85 0.07 -3.52
N PHE A 12 13.15 -0.34 -4.76
CA PHE A 12 13.04 0.55 -5.93
C PHE A 12 11.61 1.03 -6.15
N GLY A 13 10.62 0.14 -6.10
CA GLY A 13 9.20 0.53 -6.14
C GLY A 13 8.86 1.51 -5.02
N GLY A 14 9.34 1.26 -3.79
CA GLY A 14 9.15 2.13 -2.64
C GLY A 14 9.76 3.52 -2.84
N LEU A 15 10.89 3.63 -3.52
CA LEU A 15 11.48 4.92 -3.91
C LEU A 15 10.60 5.66 -4.93
N ILE A 16 10.12 4.97 -5.96
CA ILE A 16 9.18 5.54 -6.95
C ILE A 16 7.90 6.00 -6.24
N PHE A 17 7.30 5.14 -5.42
CA PHE A 17 6.15 5.49 -4.59
C PHE A 17 6.41 6.73 -3.75
N LYS A 18 7.59 6.82 -3.13
CA LYS A 18 7.90 7.87 -2.16
C LYS A 18 8.26 9.20 -2.82
N TYR A 19 8.94 9.20 -3.96
CA TYR A 19 9.54 10.41 -4.55
C TYR A 19 8.95 10.78 -5.91
N GLY A 20 8.27 9.87 -6.60
CA GLY A 20 7.63 10.15 -7.89
C GLY A 20 6.42 11.07 -7.77
N ASP A 21 6.25 11.95 -8.77
CA ASP A 21 5.08 12.81 -9.03
C ASP A 21 4.71 13.76 -7.88
N GLN A 22 5.72 14.35 -7.21
CA GLN A 22 5.52 15.26 -6.08
C GLN A 22 6.54 16.41 -6.09
N THR A 23 6.12 17.63 -5.77
CA THR A 23 7.06 18.72 -5.43
C THR A 23 7.56 18.56 -4.00
N HIS A 24 8.78 19.01 -3.76
CA HIS A 24 9.42 18.92 -2.45
C HIS A 24 9.58 20.31 -1.87
N THR A 25 8.83 20.59 -0.80
CA THR A 25 8.92 21.87 -0.09
C THR A 25 9.61 21.65 1.25
N LEU A 26 10.56 22.53 1.55
CA LEU A 26 11.28 22.52 2.81
C LEU A 26 10.38 23.05 3.93
N LEU A 27 10.25 22.28 5.01
CA LEU A 27 9.75 22.79 6.27
C LEU A 27 10.85 23.65 6.88
N GLN A 28 10.49 24.89 7.22
CA GLN A 28 11.39 25.73 7.99
C GLN A 28 11.61 25.06 9.36
N PRO A 29 12.86 24.81 9.76
CA PRO A 29 13.13 24.35 11.11
C PRO A 29 12.66 25.44 12.08
N PRO A 30 12.18 25.07 13.29
CA PRO A 30 11.81 26.07 14.28
C PRO A 30 13.05 26.94 14.58
N THR A 31 12.98 28.21 14.20
CA THR A 31 13.99 29.22 14.53
C THR A 31 13.83 29.60 16.01
N GLU A 32 14.94 29.56 16.74
CA GLU A 32 15.06 30.01 18.15
C GLU A 32 14.33 29.17 19.21
N LEU A 33 14.70 27.90 19.32
CA LEU A 33 14.42 27.10 20.52
C LEU A 33 15.72 26.87 21.28
N GLY A 34 15.72 27.07 22.60
CA GLY A 34 16.86 26.70 23.45
C GLY A 34 17.21 25.22 23.29
N ILE A 35 18.45 24.83 23.63
CA ILE A 35 18.97 23.46 23.41
C ILE A 35 18.03 22.37 23.99
N GLN A 36 17.39 22.65 25.12
CA GLN A 36 16.39 21.74 25.71
C GLN A 36 15.11 21.63 24.86
N ASP A 37 14.57 22.74 24.39
CA ASP A 37 13.37 22.76 23.54
C ASP A 37 13.63 22.20 22.14
N TYR A 38 14.88 22.24 21.68
CA TYR A 38 15.30 21.70 20.39
C TYR A 38 15.08 20.19 20.28
N THR A 39 15.45 19.41 21.31
CA THR A 39 15.41 17.94 21.30
C THR A 39 14.20 17.40 22.08
N VAL A 40 13.93 17.97 23.26
CA VAL A 40 12.80 17.56 24.10
C VAL A 40 11.48 18.05 23.49
N GLY A 41 11.44 19.27 22.96
CA GLY A 41 10.27 19.80 22.25
C GLY A 41 9.94 19.00 21.00
N PHE A 42 10.96 18.59 20.23
CA PHE A 42 10.78 17.67 19.10
C PHE A 42 10.13 16.36 19.53
N THR A 43 10.71 15.68 20.52
CA THR A 43 10.19 14.40 21.02
C THR A 43 8.77 14.54 21.57
N LYS A 44 8.49 15.59 22.36
CA LYS A 44 7.14 15.91 22.85
C LYS A 44 6.15 16.13 21.70
N SER A 45 6.55 16.85 20.65
CA SER A 45 5.71 17.08 19.46
C SER A 45 5.39 15.77 18.74
N LYS A 46 6.38 14.88 18.57
CA LYS A 46 6.20 13.57 17.93
C LYS A 46 5.31 12.65 18.75
N ILE A 47 5.50 12.61 20.07
CA ILE A 47 4.64 11.87 20.99
C ILE A 47 3.20 12.41 20.93
N LYS A 48 3.01 13.73 20.91
CA LYS A 48 1.69 14.34 20.77
C LYS A 48 1.00 13.92 19.46
N VAL A 49 1.74 13.95 18.35
CA VAL A 49 1.24 13.50 17.05
C VAL A 49 0.91 12.01 17.06
N LEU A 50 1.76 11.17 17.65
CA LEU A 50 1.54 9.73 17.77
C LEU A 50 0.29 9.42 18.61
N LYS A 51 0.15 10.09 19.76
CA LYS A 51 -1.03 9.98 20.63
C LYS A 51 -2.31 10.37 19.90
N ARG A 52 -2.30 11.48 19.15
CA ARG A 52 -3.44 11.91 18.34
C ARG A 52 -3.80 10.85 17.29
N ARG A 53 -2.81 10.35 16.54
CA ARG A 53 -3.03 9.31 15.53
C ARG A 53 -3.60 8.02 16.13
N PHE A 54 -3.10 7.62 17.29
CA PHE A 54 -3.63 6.47 18.01
C PHE A 54 -5.09 6.68 18.45
N GLN A 55 -5.43 7.88 18.94
CA GLN A 55 -6.81 8.23 19.27
C GLN A 55 -7.72 8.24 18.04
N ASP A 56 -7.28 8.81 16.92
CA ASP A 56 -8.06 8.85 15.67
C ASP A 56 -8.26 7.42 15.11
N ALA A 57 -7.21 6.61 15.15
CA ALA A 57 -7.23 5.20 14.75
C ALA A 57 -8.23 4.40 15.59
N THR A 58 -8.12 4.46 16.92
CA THR A 58 -8.98 3.70 17.83
C THR A 58 -10.45 4.11 17.71
N LYS A 59 -10.73 5.42 17.59
CA LYS A 59 -12.09 5.94 17.41
C LYS A 59 -12.71 5.52 16.07
N SER A 60 -11.93 5.54 14.99
CA SER A 60 -12.44 5.25 13.64
C SER A 60 -12.44 3.77 13.28
N PHE A 61 -11.71 2.93 14.02
CA PHE A 61 -11.49 1.53 13.64
C PHE A 61 -12.78 0.72 13.62
N LEU A 62 -13.47 0.57 14.76
CA LEU A 62 -14.65 -0.28 14.82
C LEU A 62 -15.82 0.25 13.98
N PRO A 63 -16.19 1.56 14.04
CA PRO A 63 -17.24 2.10 13.20
C PRO A 63 -16.91 2.01 11.70
N GLY A 64 -15.66 2.24 11.33
CA GLY A 64 -15.21 2.15 9.94
C GLY A 64 -15.16 0.71 9.42
N LEU A 65 -14.77 -0.24 10.25
CA LEU A 65 -14.69 -1.67 9.88
C LEU A 65 -16.08 -2.24 9.61
N LEU A 66 -17.07 -1.81 10.38
CA LEU A 66 -18.47 -2.18 10.24
C LEU A 66 -19.24 -1.27 9.28
N SER A 67 -18.55 -0.36 8.58
CA SER A 67 -19.17 0.55 7.63
C SER A 67 -19.83 -0.25 6.50
N PRO A 68 -21.15 -0.10 6.29
CA PRO A 68 -21.84 -0.83 5.23
C PRO A 68 -21.21 -0.55 3.87
N GLY A 69 -21.04 -1.59 3.06
CA GLY A 69 -20.66 -1.48 1.65
C GLY A 69 -19.18 -1.23 1.33
N VAL A 70 -18.34 -0.80 2.28
CA VAL A 70 -16.92 -0.52 1.98
C VAL A 70 -16.14 -1.76 1.53
N TYR A 71 -16.49 -2.92 2.09
CA TYR A 71 -15.92 -4.22 1.70
C TYR A 71 -16.40 -4.71 0.33
N LEU A 72 -17.46 -4.13 -0.25
CA LEU A 72 -18.00 -4.52 -1.56
C LEU A 72 -17.26 -3.86 -2.72
N TYR A 73 -16.67 -2.68 -2.53
CA TYR A 73 -15.98 -1.95 -3.61
C TYR A 73 -14.96 -2.82 -4.38
N PRO A 74 -14.04 -3.56 -3.72
CA PRO A 74 -13.10 -4.42 -4.44
C PRO A 74 -13.76 -5.47 -5.34
N ILE A 75 -14.90 -6.03 -4.91
CA ILE A 75 -15.60 -7.10 -5.64
C ILE A 75 -16.40 -6.52 -6.81
N VAL A 76 -17.16 -5.45 -6.55
CA VAL A 76 -17.98 -4.79 -7.58
C VAL A 76 -17.11 -4.27 -8.71
N SER A 77 -16.01 -3.60 -8.37
CA SER A 77 -15.10 -3.04 -9.37
C SER A 77 -14.28 -4.10 -10.09
N TYR A 78 -14.09 -5.29 -9.51
CA TYR A 78 -13.54 -6.44 -10.23
C TYR A 78 -14.47 -6.84 -11.37
N TRP A 79 -15.77 -6.90 -11.11
CA TRP A 79 -16.75 -7.24 -12.13
C TRP A 79 -16.91 -6.13 -13.18
N GLU A 80 -16.88 -4.88 -12.74
CA GLU A 80 -16.87 -3.71 -13.63
C GLU A 80 -15.65 -3.71 -14.56
N LEU A 81 -14.44 -3.99 -14.04
CA LEU A 81 -13.23 -4.06 -14.85
C LEU A 81 -13.36 -5.11 -15.97
N LEU A 82 -13.93 -6.27 -15.66
CA LEU A 82 -14.14 -7.33 -16.64
C LEU A 82 -15.25 -7.01 -17.66
N SER A 83 -16.24 -6.22 -17.26
CA SER A 83 -17.41 -5.90 -18.11
C SER A 83 -17.18 -4.69 -19.01
N THR A 84 -16.24 -3.80 -18.65
CA THR A 84 -16.03 -2.49 -19.28
C THR A 84 -14.69 -2.48 -20.05
N PRO A 85 -14.70 -2.62 -21.39
CA PRO A 85 -13.50 -2.75 -22.20
C PRO A 85 -12.55 -1.55 -22.15
N GLU A 86 -13.06 -0.35 -21.84
CA GLU A 86 -12.30 0.89 -21.75
C GLU A 86 -11.11 0.76 -20.76
N TYR A 87 -11.31 0.03 -19.65
CA TYR A 87 -10.28 -0.20 -18.66
C TYR A 87 -9.17 -1.14 -19.12
N TRP A 88 -9.43 -1.99 -20.12
CA TRP A 88 -8.48 -3.03 -20.56
C TRP A 88 -7.25 -2.43 -21.22
N THR A 89 -7.40 -1.28 -21.88
CA THR A 89 -6.29 -0.52 -22.49
C THR A 89 -5.18 -0.23 -21.48
N SER A 90 -5.55 0.17 -20.26
CA SER A 90 -4.62 0.44 -19.17
C SER A 90 -4.24 -0.81 -18.36
N SER A 91 -5.13 -1.81 -18.28
CA SER A 91 -4.97 -2.95 -17.38
C SER A 91 -4.18 -4.11 -17.98
N ILE A 92 -4.31 -4.37 -19.29
CA ILE A 92 -3.58 -5.45 -19.98
C ILE A 92 -2.05 -5.28 -19.86
N PRO A 93 -1.46 -4.10 -20.11
CA PRO A 93 -0.01 -3.92 -19.97
C PRO A 93 0.48 -4.21 -18.54
N ILE A 94 -0.29 -3.79 -17.53
CA ILE A 94 0.02 -4.05 -16.12
C ILE A 94 -0.03 -5.55 -15.83
N MET A 95 -1.03 -6.25 -16.37
CA MET A 95 -1.17 -7.70 -16.23
C MET A 95 -0.02 -8.46 -16.89
N VAL A 96 0.44 -8.03 -18.06
CA VAL A 96 1.62 -8.61 -18.72
C VAL A 96 2.86 -8.46 -17.83
N VAL A 97 3.08 -7.26 -17.28
CA VAL A 97 4.21 -7.00 -16.38
C VAL A 97 4.10 -7.83 -15.09
N TYR A 98 2.89 -7.97 -14.54
CA TYR A 98 2.63 -8.85 -13.40
C TYR A 98 2.99 -10.31 -13.71
N LEU A 99 2.54 -10.85 -14.85
CA LEU A 99 2.81 -12.24 -15.24
C LEU A 99 4.30 -12.49 -15.45
N MET A 100 5.01 -11.56 -16.09
CA MET A 100 6.47 -11.63 -16.23
C MET A 100 7.17 -11.64 -14.87
N LEU A 101 6.79 -10.72 -13.97
CA LEU A 101 7.36 -10.66 -12.63
C LEU A 101 7.05 -11.92 -11.82
N TYR A 102 5.81 -12.41 -11.89
CA TYR A 102 5.38 -13.64 -11.23
C TYR A 102 6.15 -14.86 -11.72
N ALA A 103 6.40 -14.98 -13.04
CA ALA A 103 7.20 -16.05 -13.61
C ALA A 103 8.65 -16.00 -13.10
N VAL A 104 9.27 -14.81 -13.10
CA VAL A 104 10.63 -14.62 -12.59
C VAL A 104 10.73 -14.97 -11.11
N VAL A 105 9.83 -14.44 -10.27
CA VAL A 105 9.80 -14.72 -8.82
C VAL A 105 9.56 -16.20 -8.56
N THR A 106 8.65 -16.84 -9.30
CA THR A 106 8.34 -18.27 -9.13
C THR A 106 9.52 -19.16 -9.53
N PHE A 107 10.16 -18.91 -10.66
CA PHE A 107 11.34 -19.65 -11.10
C PHE A 107 12.45 -19.59 -10.05
N VAL A 108 12.69 -18.38 -9.56
CA VAL A 108 13.65 -18.11 -8.49
C VAL A 108 13.31 -18.84 -7.19
N TYR A 109 12.05 -18.82 -6.79
CA TYR A 109 11.58 -19.43 -5.56
C TYR A 109 11.72 -20.95 -5.60
N LEU A 110 11.37 -21.55 -6.75
CA LEU A 110 11.51 -22.98 -7.00
C LEU A 110 12.94 -23.46 -6.78
N LEU A 111 13.94 -22.67 -7.20
CA LEU A 111 15.35 -23.03 -7.04
C LEU A 111 15.91 -22.78 -5.63
N THR A 112 15.33 -21.86 -4.86
CA THR A 112 15.95 -21.36 -3.62
C THR A 112 15.18 -21.70 -2.36
N ILE A 113 13.86 -21.54 -2.37
CA ILE A 113 13.01 -21.63 -1.18
C ILE A 113 12.22 -22.95 -1.17
N LEU A 114 11.76 -23.46 -2.32
CA LEU A 114 11.02 -24.73 -2.37
C LEU A 114 11.77 -25.91 -1.71
N PRO A 115 13.11 -26.09 -1.87
CA PRO A 115 13.83 -27.15 -1.18
C PRO A 115 13.76 -27.07 0.36
N VAL A 116 13.55 -25.88 0.93
CA VAL A 116 13.38 -25.68 2.37
C VAL A 116 12.08 -26.36 2.87
N TYR A 117 11.08 -26.52 2.01
CA TYR A 117 9.83 -27.20 2.32
C TYR A 117 9.88 -28.72 2.07
N ALA A 118 11.02 -29.28 1.62
CA ALA A 118 11.19 -30.72 1.45
C ALA A 118 10.88 -31.55 2.71
N PRO A 119 11.16 -31.11 3.95
CA PRO A 119 10.77 -31.87 5.14
C PRO A 119 9.26 -32.15 5.25
N LEU A 120 8.39 -31.33 4.63
CA LEU A 120 6.96 -31.59 4.59
C LEU A 120 6.62 -32.88 3.83
N SER A 121 7.38 -33.22 2.79
CA SER A 121 7.17 -34.47 2.05
C SER A 121 7.61 -35.69 2.85
N VAL A 122 8.59 -35.54 3.75
CA VAL A 122 8.98 -36.60 4.68
C VAL A 122 7.90 -36.84 5.74
N LEU A 123 7.31 -35.76 6.27
CA LEU A 123 6.31 -35.85 7.33
C LEU A 123 4.93 -36.31 6.84
N PHE A 124 4.48 -35.82 5.68
CA PHE A 124 3.14 -36.05 5.14
C PHE A 124 3.12 -36.86 3.84
N GLY A 125 4.27 -37.39 3.41
CA GLY A 125 4.38 -38.16 2.16
C GLY A 125 4.03 -37.34 0.91
N PRO A 126 3.33 -37.92 -0.08
CA PRO A 126 2.92 -37.22 -1.31
C PRO A 126 2.05 -35.97 -1.07
N VAL A 127 1.25 -35.97 0.02
CA VAL A 127 0.41 -34.82 0.38
C VAL A 127 1.28 -33.62 0.77
N GLY A 128 2.41 -33.86 1.43
CA GLY A 128 3.38 -32.81 1.77
C GLY A 128 3.97 -32.11 0.55
N ILE A 129 4.16 -32.86 -0.55
CA ILE A 129 4.59 -32.28 -1.84
C ILE A 129 3.49 -31.35 -2.37
N ALA A 130 2.23 -31.80 -2.42
CA ALA A 130 1.13 -30.97 -2.89
C ALA A 130 0.98 -29.68 -2.08
N ILE A 131 1.11 -29.75 -0.75
CA ILE A 131 1.10 -28.58 0.14
C ILE A 131 2.24 -27.61 -0.19
N ALA A 132 3.45 -28.12 -0.41
CA ALA A 132 4.60 -27.29 -0.77
C ALA A 132 4.40 -26.55 -2.10
N TRP A 133 3.81 -27.22 -3.11
CA TRP A 133 3.48 -26.59 -4.40
C TRP A 133 2.41 -25.50 -4.27
N VAL A 134 1.32 -25.79 -3.55
CA VAL A 134 0.26 -24.80 -3.30
C VAL A 134 0.83 -23.60 -2.53
N HIS A 135 1.62 -23.86 -1.49
CA HIS A 135 2.26 -22.80 -0.72
C HIS A 135 3.22 -21.98 -1.59
N MET A 136 4.02 -22.62 -2.45
CA MET A 136 4.90 -21.92 -3.39
C MET A 136 4.11 -20.91 -4.23
N PHE A 137 3.03 -21.33 -4.90
CA PHE A 137 2.23 -20.43 -5.75
C PHE A 137 1.62 -19.26 -4.97
N LEU A 138 1.14 -19.51 -3.75
CA LEU A 138 0.59 -18.45 -2.91
C LEU A 138 1.67 -17.47 -2.43
N HIS A 139 2.84 -17.99 -2.04
CA HIS A 139 3.94 -17.17 -1.51
C HIS A 139 4.64 -16.37 -2.60
N THR A 140 4.84 -16.95 -3.79
CA THR A 140 5.39 -16.20 -4.93
C THR A 140 4.43 -15.11 -5.40
N ASN A 141 3.12 -15.36 -5.38
CA ASN A 141 2.11 -14.35 -5.68
C ASN A 141 2.16 -13.20 -4.67
N LEU A 142 2.23 -13.52 -3.37
CA LEU A 142 2.41 -12.53 -2.31
C LEU A 142 3.63 -11.61 -2.57
N LEU A 143 4.78 -12.19 -2.88
CA LEU A 143 6.02 -11.47 -3.15
C LEU A 143 5.93 -10.59 -4.40
N THR A 144 5.31 -11.10 -5.47
CA THR A 144 5.03 -10.35 -6.70
C THR A 144 4.09 -9.17 -6.42
N MET A 145 3.00 -9.40 -5.68
CA MET A 145 2.04 -8.37 -5.33
C MET A 145 2.65 -7.26 -4.46
N MET A 146 3.54 -7.62 -3.53
CA MET A 146 4.28 -6.62 -2.75
C MET A 146 5.12 -5.70 -3.65
N THR A 147 5.73 -6.25 -4.70
CA THR A 147 6.55 -5.49 -5.65
C THR A 147 5.71 -4.59 -6.55
N ILE A 148 4.65 -5.12 -7.17
CA ILE A 148 3.81 -4.34 -8.10
C ILE A 148 2.96 -3.27 -7.40
N ARG A 149 2.55 -3.48 -6.14
CA ARG A 149 1.90 -2.44 -5.33
C ARG A 149 2.80 -1.22 -5.15
N MET A 150 4.08 -1.46 -4.90
CA MET A 150 5.05 -0.39 -4.70
C MET A 150 5.39 0.37 -5.99
N SER A 151 5.28 -0.25 -7.17
CA SER A 151 5.55 0.43 -8.44
C SER A 151 4.50 1.47 -8.85
N GLN A 152 3.31 1.48 -8.23
CA GLN A 152 2.20 2.40 -8.53
C GLN A 152 1.73 2.41 -9.98
N MET A 153 1.95 1.32 -10.72
CA MET A 153 1.50 1.20 -12.11
C MET A 153 -0.03 1.27 -12.24
N ASN A 154 -0.77 0.96 -11.18
CA ASN A 154 -2.21 1.17 -11.11
C ASN A 154 -2.67 2.62 -11.31
N SER A 155 -1.77 3.62 -11.27
CA SER A 155 -2.12 5.02 -11.54
C SER A 155 -2.69 5.21 -12.95
N PHE A 156 -2.26 4.42 -13.93
CA PHE A 156 -2.82 4.47 -15.29
C PHE A 156 -4.28 4.03 -15.33
N THR A 157 -4.60 2.92 -14.65
CA THR A 157 -5.99 2.45 -14.54
C THR A 157 -6.83 3.39 -13.67
N MET A 158 -6.25 3.99 -12.63
CA MET A 158 -6.89 5.03 -11.82
C MET A 158 -7.30 6.23 -12.69
N TYR A 159 -6.40 6.71 -13.54
CA TYR A 159 -6.68 7.81 -14.46
C TYR A 159 -7.87 7.51 -15.38
N GLN A 160 -7.89 6.33 -16.00
CA GLN A 160 -9.02 5.89 -16.82
C GLN A 160 -10.32 5.76 -15.99
N GLY A 161 -10.21 5.25 -14.75
CA GLY A 161 -11.30 5.19 -13.78
C GLY A 161 -11.93 6.54 -13.50
N MET A 162 -11.10 7.57 -13.26
CA MET A 162 -11.56 8.93 -13.00
C MET A 162 -12.25 9.56 -14.23
N ILE A 163 -11.67 9.41 -15.43
CA ILE A 163 -12.27 9.92 -16.67
C ILE A 163 -13.64 9.29 -16.91
N THR A 164 -13.71 7.95 -16.83
CA THR A 164 -14.95 7.20 -17.08
C THR A 164 -16.06 7.62 -16.12
N ARG A 165 -15.70 7.91 -14.86
CA ARG A 165 -16.62 8.34 -13.81
C ARG A 165 -16.81 9.85 -13.72
N ARG A 166 -16.21 10.63 -14.63
CA ARG A 166 -16.26 12.11 -14.66
C ARG A 166 -15.86 12.75 -13.33
N LEU A 167 -14.86 12.17 -12.67
CA LEU A 167 -14.26 12.76 -11.47
C LEU A 167 -13.26 13.83 -11.88
N ASP A 168 -13.11 14.87 -11.04
CA ASP A 168 -12.13 15.93 -11.29
C ASP A 168 -10.71 15.35 -11.31
N VAL A 169 -10.08 15.45 -12.48
CA VAL A 169 -8.68 15.07 -12.67
C VAL A 169 -7.86 16.34 -12.76
N ASN A 170 -7.22 16.73 -11.67
CA ASN A 170 -6.17 17.72 -11.77
C ASN A 170 -4.94 16.99 -12.31
N ILE A 171 -4.81 16.99 -13.64
CA ILE A 171 -3.70 16.34 -14.32
C ILE A 171 -2.42 16.95 -13.75
N ILE A 172 -1.56 16.06 -13.27
CA ILE A 172 -0.21 16.39 -12.84
C ILE A 172 0.58 16.69 -14.12
N VAL A 173 0.42 17.89 -14.68
CA VAL A 173 1.21 18.36 -15.81
C VAL A 173 2.51 18.94 -15.26
N ASP A 174 3.64 18.57 -15.86
CA ASP A 174 4.94 19.15 -15.54
C ASP A 174 4.86 20.68 -15.67
N GLY A 175 5.00 21.39 -14.54
CA GLY A 175 4.92 22.86 -14.47
C GLY A 175 3.71 23.46 -13.73
N ASP A 176 2.66 22.69 -13.43
CA ASP A 176 1.52 23.14 -12.61
C ASP A 176 1.67 22.70 -11.12
N GLU A 177 0.82 23.19 -10.21
CA GLU A 177 0.84 22.89 -8.77
C GLU A 177 0.80 21.37 -8.45
N GLN A 178 1.97 20.75 -8.35
CA GLN A 178 2.15 19.35 -7.98
C GLN A 178 1.79 19.09 -6.50
N PRO A 179 1.40 17.85 -6.11
CA PRO A 179 1.15 17.52 -4.71
C PRO A 179 2.42 17.72 -3.88
N VAL A 180 2.30 18.52 -2.83
CA VAL A 180 3.44 18.92 -2.00
C VAL A 180 3.82 17.83 -1.00
N LYS A 181 5.12 17.54 -0.95
CA LYS A 181 5.72 16.71 0.09
C LYS A 181 6.67 17.53 0.95
N TYR A 182 6.33 17.60 2.24
CA TYR A 182 7.12 18.30 3.23
C TYR A 182 8.33 17.49 3.71
N TYR A 183 9.51 18.11 3.74
CA TYR A 183 10.75 17.55 4.27
C TYR A 183 11.55 18.57 5.07
N TYR A 184 12.40 18.08 5.98
CA TYR A 184 13.37 18.94 6.64
C TYR A 184 14.63 19.10 5.78
N PRO A 185 15.22 20.31 5.71
CA PRO A 185 16.43 20.55 4.95
C PRO A 185 17.60 19.73 5.51
N VAL A 186 18.28 18.96 4.65
CA VAL A 186 19.45 18.14 5.01
C VAL A 186 20.62 18.97 5.52
N ALA A 187 20.71 20.23 5.11
CA ALA A 187 21.75 21.16 5.58
C ALA A 187 21.54 21.66 7.02
N SER A 188 20.39 21.35 7.65
CA SER A 188 20.11 21.81 9.02
C SER A 188 20.64 20.85 10.08
N THR A 189 21.19 21.39 11.17
CA THR A 189 21.54 20.61 12.38
C THR A 189 20.33 19.85 12.92
N TYR A 190 19.13 20.42 12.76
CA TYR A 190 17.86 19.82 13.17
C TYR A 190 17.62 18.47 12.50
N PHE A 191 17.99 18.37 11.22
CA PHE A 191 17.85 17.14 10.47
C PHE A 191 18.70 16.02 11.08
N PHE A 192 19.99 16.28 11.35
CA PHE A 192 20.90 15.24 11.84
C PHE A 192 20.67 14.85 13.30
N VAL A 193 20.32 15.80 14.17
CA VAL A 193 20.17 15.54 15.63
C VAL A 193 18.81 14.93 15.96
N ASN A 194 17.74 15.41 15.33
CA ASN A 194 16.37 15.02 15.68
C ASN A 194 15.71 14.15 14.62
N HIS A 195 15.69 14.65 13.37
CA HIS A 195 14.88 14.01 12.32
C HIS A 195 15.45 12.67 11.86
N LEU A 196 16.76 12.60 11.65
CA LEU A 196 17.44 11.43 11.11
C LEU A 196 17.41 10.25 12.10
N PRO A 197 17.76 10.39 13.40
CA PRO A 197 17.67 9.29 14.36
C PRO A 197 16.24 8.78 14.51
N TRP A 198 15.26 9.69 14.52
CA TRP A 198 13.84 9.32 14.56
C TRP A 198 13.40 8.57 13.30
N LYS A 199 13.87 8.97 12.12
CA LYS A 199 13.56 8.25 10.88
C LYS A 199 14.23 6.89 10.81
N ILE A 200 15.46 6.77 11.30
CA ILE A 200 16.16 5.49 11.40
C ILE A 200 15.39 4.54 12.31
N SER A 201 14.92 4.99 13.48
CA SER A 201 14.13 4.13 14.37
C SER A 201 12.80 3.70 13.74
N GLU A 202 12.10 4.59 13.02
CA GLU A 202 10.91 4.23 12.25
C GLU A 202 11.20 3.15 11.19
N TYR A 203 12.30 3.26 10.43
CA TYR A 203 12.67 2.27 9.42
C TYR A 203 13.10 0.94 10.03
N ILE A 204 13.85 0.96 11.13
CA ILE A 204 14.23 -0.26 11.86
C ILE A 204 12.98 -0.97 12.38
N ALA A 205 12.05 -0.25 13.00
CA ALA A 205 10.79 -0.81 13.48
C ALA A 205 9.95 -1.39 12.32
N GLY A 206 9.90 -0.68 11.19
CA GLY A 206 9.26 -1.16 9.96
C GLY A 206 9.90 -2.44 9.40
N PHE A 207 11.24 -2.51 9.41
CA PHE A 207 11.98 -3.69 8.98
C PHE A 207 11.73 -4.89 9.89
N ILE A 208 11.78 -4.71 11.21
CA ILE A 208 11.45 -5.77 12.20
C ILE A 208 10.01 -6.26 11.98
N THR A 209 9.07 -5.34 11.78
CA THR A 209 7.67 -5.69 11.50
C THR A 209 7.53 -6.50 10.22
N LEU A 210 8.23 -6.09 9.15
CA LEU A 210 8.25 -6.83 7.88
C LEU A 210 8.82 -8.24 8.06
N CYS A 211 9.94 -8.39 8.77
CA CYS A 211 10.50 -9.71 9.09
C CYS A 211 9.49 -10.58 9.85
N GLY A 212 8.82 -10.03 10.87
CA GLY A 212 7.77 -10.74 11.61
C GLY A 212 6.61 -11.19 10.71
N LEU A 213 6.14 -10.31 9.83
CA LEU A 213 5.07 -10.63 8.87
C LEU A 213 5.50 -11.73 7.89
N LEU A 214 6.75 -11.73 7.45
CA LEU A 214 7.26 -12.76 6.55
C LEU A 214 7.45 -14.11 7.22
N LEU A 215 7.77 -14.13 8.51
CA LEU A 215 7.74 -15.36 9.31
C LEU A 215 6.31 -15.93 9.39
N ILE A 216 5.30 -15.06 9.58
CA ILE A 216 3.90 -15.47 9.51
C ILE A 216 3.56 -15.99 8.12
N SER A 217 4.07 -15.36 7.05
CA SER A 217 3.77 -15.79 5.68
C SER A 217 4.43 -17.12 5.30
N ALA A 218 5.48 -17.55 6.02
CA ALA A 218 6.13 -18.86 5.83
C ALA A 218 5.30 -20.05 6.34
N ILE A 219 4.19 -19.81 7.04
CA ILE A 219 3.25 -20.88 7.43
C ILE A 219 2.61 -21.45 6.15
N PRO A 220 2.70 -22.76 5.88
CA PRO A 220 2.15 -23.37 4.68
C PRO A 220 0.66 -23.05 4.50
N VAL A 221 0.28 -22.65 3.28
CA VAL A 221 -1.08 -22.28 2.85
C VAL A 221 -1.70 -21.07 3.57
N LEU A 222 -1.81 -21.08 4.90
CA LEU A 222 -2.48 -20.04 5.69
C LEU A 222 -1.67 -18.75 5.82
N GLY A 223 -0.34 -18.85 5.80
CA GLY A 223 0.56 -17.72 6.00
C GLY A 223 0.32 -16.55 5.04
N PRO A 224 0.28 -16.76 3.71
CA PRO A 224 0.04 -15.68 2.75
C PRO A 224 -1.30 -14.95 2.94
N PHE A 225 -2.38 -15.67 3.27
CA PHE A 225 -3.68 -15.06 3.54
C PHE A 225 -3.67 -14.25 4.84
N ALA A 226 -3.03 -14.77 5.89
CA ALA A 226 -2.85 -14.05 7.15
C ALA A 226 -1.99 -12.80 6.97
N PHE A 227 -0.93 -12.86 6.17
CA PHE A 227 -0.11 -11.70 5.82
C PHE A 227 -0.96 -10.59 5.21
N HIS A 228 -1.75 -10.89 4.17
CA HIS A 228 -2.63 -9.91 3.54
C HIS A 228 -3.67 -9.34 4.50
N ALA A 229 -4.23 -10.17 5.39
CA ALA A 229 -5.15 -9.69 6.41
C ALA A 229 -4.51 -8.69 7.38
N LEU A 230 -3.28 -8.96 7.82
CA LEU A 230 -2.54 -8.09 8.73
C LEU A 230 -2.12 -6.76 8.10
N ILE A 231 -1.81 -6.76 6.80
CA ILE A 231 -1.43 -5.54 6.07
C ILE A 231 -2.60 -4.84 5.37
N ALA A 232 -3.84 -5.30 5.55
CA ALA A 232 -5.05 -4.79 4.91
C ALA A 232 -5.14 -3.25 4.86
N PRO A 233 -5.05 -2.49 5.98
CA PRO A 233 -5.16 -1.04 5.91
C PRO A 233 -4.06 -0.39 5.06
N PHE A 234 -2.85 -0.98 5.03
CA PHE A 234 -1.74 -0.49 4.22
C PHE A 234 -1.94 -0.77 2.73
N ILE A 235 -2.53 -1.93 2.38
CA ILE A 235 -2.93 -2.23 0.99
C ILE A 235 -3.84 -1.11 0.47
N THR A 236 -4.90 -0.78 1.21
CA THR A 236 -5.83 0.30 0.85
C THR A 236 -5.16 1.66 0.77
N ARG A 237 -4.22 1.94 1.69
CA ARG A 237 -3.42 3.18 1.65
C ARG A 237 -2.62 3.31 0.37
N ILE A 238 -2.05 2.21 -0.12
CA ILE A 238 -1.27 2.20 -1.37
C ILE A 238 -2.19 2.48 -2.56
N TYR A 239 -3.40 1.89 -2.62
CA TYR A 239 -4.36 2.14 -3.70
C TYR A 239 -4.96 3.55 -3.69
N TRP A 240 -5.17 4.14 -2.50
CA TRP A 240 -5.62 5.54 -2.40
C TRP A 240 -4.54 6.56 -2.78
N ALA A 241 -3.26 6.17 -2.73
CA ALA A 241 -2.17 7.14 -2.85
C ALA A 241 -2.13 7.86 -4.21
N PRO A 242 -2.31 7.21 -5.38
CA PRO A 242 -2.38 7.89 -6.67
C PRO A 242 -3.59 8.83 -6.73
N TYR A 243 -4.78 8.38 -6.32
CA TYR A 243 -5.98 9.21 -6.30
C TYR A 243 -5.79 10.50 -5.50
N LEU A 244 -5.24 10.39 -4.28
CA LEU A 244 -4.99 11.57 -3.44
C LEU A 244 -3.91 12.50 -4.01
N ARG A 245 -2.99 11.99 -4.84
CA ARG A 245 -2.01 12.82 -5.57
C ARG A 245 -2.69 13.60 -6.69
N TYR A 246 -3.59 12.98 -7.46
CA TYR A 246 -4.42 13.68 -8.45
C TYR A 246 -5.31 14.76 -7.82
N GLN A 247 -5.68 14.59 -6.54
CA GLN A 247 -6.40 15.61 -5.76
C GLN A 247 -5.47 16.63 -5.07
N LYS A 248 -4.18 16.67 -5.43
CA LYS A 248 -3.16 17.59 -4.88
C LYS A 248 -3.04 17.56 -3.34
N VAL A 249 -3.44 16.45 -2.69
CA VAL A 249 -3.43 16.32 -1.23
C VAL A 249 -2.00 16.14 -0.71
N ASN A 250 -1.60 16.95 0.27
CA ASN A 250 -0.25 16.91 0.83
C ASN A 250 0.01 15.63 1.66
N ASN A 251 1.27 15.28 1.89
CA ASN A 251 1.63 14.05 2.63
C ASN A 251 1.09 14.00 4.07
N LEU A 252 1.01 15.13 4.77
CA LEU A 252 0.51 15.20 6.15
C LEU A 252 -1.01 14.94 6.22
N GLN A 253 -1.78 15.50 5.29
CA GLN A 253 -3.21 15.28 5.15
C GLN A 253 -3.52 13.84 4.73
N ARG A 254 -2.76 13.28 3.79
CA ARG A 254 -2.90 11.85 3.41
C ARG A 254 -2.69 10.94 4.62
N GLU A 255 -1.71 11.26 5.46
CA GLU A 255 -1.44 10.50 6.68
C GLU A 255 -2.52 10.70 7.74
N ALA A 256 -3.01 11.93 7.94
CA ALA A 256 -4.13 12.19 8.85
C ALA A 256 -5.40 11.43 8.42
N ARG A 257 -5.71 11.44 7.12
CA ARG A 257 -6.85 10.71 6.53
C ARG A 257 -6.77 9.21 6.77
N PHE A 258 -5.57 8.63 6.63
CA PHE A 258 -5.35 7.21 6.88
C PHE A 258 -5.76 6.80 8.30
N TYR A 259 -5.36 7.57 9.31
CA TYR A 259 -5.71 7.26 10.70
C TYR A 259 -7.17 7.60 11.04
N SER A 260 -7.75 8.63 10.42
CA SER A 260 -9.16 8.99 10.66
C SER A 260 -10.16 8.05 9.98
N MET A 261 -9.73 7.27 8.98
CA MET A 261 -10.56 6.31 8.25
C MET A 261 -10.02 4.88 8.38
N LEU A 262 -9.24 4.59 9.43
CA LEU A 262 -8.49 3.33 9.54
C LEU A 262 -9.39 2.10 9.42
N GLY A 263 -10.57 2.12 10.04
CA GLY A 263 -11.53 1.02 9.96
C GLY A 263 -11.99 0.72 8.54
N GLN A 264 -12.36 1.76 7.77
CA GLN A 264 -12.77 1.61 6.38
C GLN A 264 -11.62 1.13 5.49
N TYR A 265 -10.41 1.63 5.76
CA TYR A 265 -9.20 1.17 5.09
C TYR A 265 -8.95 -0.32 5.35
N THR A 266 -9.16 -0.79 6.58
CA THR A 266 -9.07 -2.21 6.91
C THR A 266 -10.16 -3.01 6.21
N ALA A 267 -11.43 -2.58 6.22
CA ALA A 267 -12.54 -3.29 5.58
C ALA A 267 -12.31 -3.50 4.07
N PHE A 268 -11.97 -2.43 3.36
CA PHE A 268 -11.61 -2.51 1.93
C PHE A 268 -10.39 -3.43 1.72
N GLY A 269 -9.35 -3.21 2.53
CA GLY A 269 -8.06 -3.87 2.37
C GLY A 269 -8.09 -5.36 2.66
N LEU A 270 -8.98 -5.80 3.56
CA LEU A 270 -9.21 -7.22 3.83
C LEU A 270 -9.69 -7.90 2.55
N VAL A 271 -10.76 -7.41 1.94
CA VAL A 271 -11.33 -8.01 0.72
C VAL A 271 -10.37 -7.87 -0.46
N ALA A 272 -9.80 -6.67 -0.67
CA ALA A 272 -8.84 -6.43 -1.74
C ALA A 272 -7.62 -7.35 -1.63
N GLY A 273 -7.03 -7.45 -0.43
CA GLY A 273 -5.90 -8.33 -0.15
C GLY A 273 -6.24 -9.81 -0.34
N GLN A 274 -7.44 -10.25 0.03
CA GLN A 274 -7.87 -11.63 -0.20
C GLN A 274 -8.06 -11.95 -1.69
N LEU A 275 -8.65 -11.05 -2.48
CA LEU A 275 -8.77 -11.23 -3.93
C LEU A 275 -7.39 -11.33 -4.59
N GLU A 276 -6.43 -10.52 -4.13
CA GLU A 276 -5.05 -10.54 -4.61
C GLU A 276 -4.24 -11.75 -4.14
N SER A 277 -4.69 -12.49 -3.11
CA SER A 277 -4.02 -13.72 -2.67
C SER A 277 -4.07 -14.83 -3.71
N TRP A 278 -5.05 -14.79 -4.62
CA TRP A 278 -5.24 -15.80 -5.66
C TRP A 278 -4.43 -15.43 -6.92
N PRO A 279 -3.40 -16.21 -7.31
CA PRO A 279 -2.50 -15.82 -8.40
C PRO A 279 -3.18 -15.60 -9.76
N ILE A 280 -4.33 -16.26 -9.99
CA ILE A 280 -5.12 -16.15 -11.22
C ILE A 280 -5.91 -14.83 -11.24
N LEU A 281 -6.40 -14.38 -10.09
CA LEU A 281 -7.24 -13.19 -9.97
C LEU A 281 -6.41 -11.93 -9.69
N SER A 282 -5.20 -12.08 -9.15
CA SER A 282 -4.42 -10.97 -8.58
C SER A 282 -4.08 -9.87 -9.58
N ALA A 283 -3.78 -10.22 -10.84
CA ALA A 283 -3.48 -9.24 -11.88
C ALA A 283 -4.69 -8.34 -12.21
N PHE A 284 -5.87 -8.95 -12.39
CA PHE A 284 -7.12 -8.23 -12.60
C PHE A 284 -7.52 -7.46 -11.34
N ALA A 285 -7.38 -8.07 -10.17
CA ALA A 285 -7.70 -7.46 -8.89
C ALA A 285 -6.88 -6.18 -8.67
N TYR A 286 -5.58 -6.20 -8.98
CA TYR A 286 -4.72 -5.03 -8.86
C TYR A 286 -5.24 -3.81 -9.65
N SER A 287 -5.65 -4.02 -10.90
CA SER A 287 -6.24 -2.97 -11.74
C SER A 287 -7.65 -2.59 -11.28
N ALA A 288 -8.47 -3.56 -10.88
CA ALA A 288 -9.84 -3.35 -10.40
C ALA A 288 -9.87 -2.53 -9.10
N HIS A 289 -8.87 -2.68 -8.22
CA HIS A 289 -8.83 -1.90 -6.99
C HIS A 289 -8.60 -0.41 -7.26
N ALA A 290 -7.95 -0.05 -8.37
CA ALA A 290 -7.83 1.35 -8.78
C ALA A 290 -9.19 1.95 -9.16
N THR A 291 -10.00 1.22 -9.93
CA THR A 291 -11.37 1.64 -10.26
C THR A 291 -12.28 1.64 -9.02
N ALA A 292 -12.05 0.71 -8.08
CA ALA A 292 -12.73 0.66 -6.79
C ALA A 292 -12.51 1.92 -5.94
N ILE A 293 -11.29 2.46 -5.93
CA ILE A 293 -11.03 3.74 -5.26
C ILE A 293 -11.79 4.89 -5.93
N CYS A 294 -11.88 4.90 -7.26
CA CYS A 294 -12.65 5.91 -7.99
C CYS A 294 -14.14 5.82 -7.61
N GLN A 295 -14.70 4.62 -7.59
CA GLN A 295 -16.09 4.39 -7.18
C GLN A 295 -16.33 4.84 -5.74
N TRP A 296 -15.46 4.43 -4.81
CA TRP A 296 -15.57 4.84 -3.42
C TRP A 296 -15.45 6.37 -3.25
N ALA A 297 -14.55 7.01 -4.00
CA ALA A 297 -14.41 8.46 -3.96
C ALA A 297 -15.66 9.20 -4.47
N GLN A 298 -16.31 8.68 -5.52
CA GLN A 298 -17.56 9.21 -6.08
C GLN A 298 -18.72 9.12 -5.07
N ASP A 299 -18.83 8.02 -4.35
CA ASP A 299 -19.86 7.85 -3.32
C ASP A 299 -19.60 8.78 -2.12
N LEU A 300 -18.32 9.01 -1.79
CA LEU A 300 -17.94 9.91 -0.71
C LEU A 300 -18.20 11.39 -1.05
N SER A 301 -18.09 11.80 -2.31
CA SER A 301 -18.46 13.16 -2.72
C SER A 301 -19.97 13.34 -2.74
N THR A 302 -20.70 12.36 -3.27
CA THR A 302 -22.18 12.39 -3.35
C THR A 302 -22.84 12.41 -1.96
N SER A 303 -22.31 11.63 -1.02
CA SER A 303 -22.81 11.64 0.36
C SER A 303 -22.58 12.97 1.08
N ARG A 304 -21.50 13.70 0.76
CA ARG A 304 -21.24 15.03 1.33
C ARG A 304 -22.20 16.08 0.78
N THR A 305 -22.45 16.08 -0.53
CA THR A 305 -23.37 17.05 -1.15
C THR A 305 -24.81 16.83 -0.70
N ALA A 306 -25.22 15.59 -0.45
CA ALA A 306 -26.55 15.26 0.08
C ALA A 306 -26.78 15.73 1.54
N THR A 307 -25.72 15.98 2.30
CA THR A 307 -25.80 16.44 3.71
C THR A 307 -25.69 17.95 3.89
N THR A 308 -25.47 18.70 2.82
CA THR A 308 -25.48 20.16 2.81
C THR A 308 -26.81 20.64 2.21
N PRO A 309 -27.70 21.30 3.00
CA PRO A 309 -28.98 21.82 2.50
C PRO A 309 -28.82 22.99 1.52
#